data_AF-A0A1S6Q4T9-F1
#
_entry.id   AF-A0A1S6Q4T9-F1
#
_cell.length_a   1.000
_cell.length_b   1.000
_cell.length_c   1.000
_cell.angle_alpha   90.00
_cell.angle_beta   90.00
_cell.angle_gamma   90.00
#
_symmetry.space_group_name_H-M   'P 1'
#
loop_
_entity.id
_entity.type
_entity.pdbx_description
1 polymer ?
#
loop_
_entity_poly.entity_id
_entity_poly.type
_entity_poly.pdbx_seq_one_letter_code
_entity_poly.pdbx_strand_id
1 'polypeptide(L)'
;QNTIIGVPGRVKGLSGGERKRLAFASEALTDPPLLICDEPTSGLDSFMAASVVQVLKKLSQRGKTVILTIHQPSSELFELFDKILLM
;
A
#
# COMPACT_ATOMS: atom_id res chain seq x y z
N GLN A 1 10.07 19.45 -11.52
CA GLN A 1 8.99 19.76 -12.49
C GLN A 1 7.70 19.15 -11.97
N ASN A 2 6.60 19.91 -11.89
CA ASN A 2 5.30 19.36 -11.46
C ASN A 2 4.66 18.62 -12.64
N THR A 3 4.90 17.31 -12.74
CA THR A 3 4.23 16.45 -13.73
C THR A 3 2.74 16.36 -13.35
N ILE A 4 1.86 16.88 -14.20
CA ILE A 4 0.42 16.82 -13.99
C ILE A 4 -0.06 15.44 -14.45
N ILE A 5 -0.63 14.66 -13.54
CA ILE A 5 -1.28 13.39 -13.84
C ILE A 5 -2.79 13.58 -13.72
N GLY A 6 -3.51 13.40 -14.84
CA GLY A 6 -4.94 13.67 -14.96
C GLY A 6 -5.32 14.12 -16.38
N VAL A 7 -6.55 14.63 -16.54
CA VAL A 7 -7.06 15.08 -17.84
C VAL A 7 -6.57 16.50 -18.15
N PRO A 8 -5.92 16.74 -19.31
CA PRO A 8 -5.50 18.08 -19.72
C PRO A 8 -6.68 19.08 -19.72
N GLY A 9 -6.50 20.25 -19.14
CA GLY A 9 -7.52 21.31 -19.10
C GLY A 9 -8.59 21.16 -18.01
N ARG A 10 -8.58 20.08 -17.20
CA ARG A 10 -9.39 19.99 -15.98
C ARG A 10 -8.55 20.36 -14.76
N VAL A 11 -9.05 21.26 -13.92
CA VAL A 11 -8.41 21.69 -12.66
C VAL A 11 -8.34 20.54 -11.63
N LYS A 12 -9.25 19.56 -11.74
CA LYS A 12 -9.30 18.39 -10.85
C LYS A 12 -8.33 17.30 -11.35
N GLY A 13 -7.16 17.21 -10.70
CA GLY A 13 -6.21 16.11 -10.87
C GLY A 13 -6.65 14.82 -10.16
N LEU A 14 -5.68 13.98 -9.79
CA LEU A 14 -5.93 12.76 -9.00
C LEU A 14 -6.61 13.07 -7.66
N SER A 15 -7.59 12.24 -7.29
CA SER A 15 -8.13 12.16 -5.93
C SER A 15 -7.03 11.79 -4.92
N GLY A 16 -7.28 12.02 -3.63
CA GLY A 16 -6.33 11.66 -2.57
C GLY A 16 -5.96 10.17 -2.59
N GLY A 17 -6.94 9.29 -2.80
CA GLY A 17 -6.73 7.85 -2.92
C GLY A 17 -5.91 7.46 -4.16
N GLU A 18 -6.16 8.10 -5.31
CA GLU A 18 -5.37 7.88 -6.51
C GLU A 18 -3.93 8.37 -6.36
N ARG A 19 -3.71 9.52 -5.72
CA ARG A 19 -2.36 10.02 -5.42
C ARG A 19 -1.61 9.06 -4.50
N LYS A 20 -2.26 8.50 -3.47
CA LYS A 20 -1.65 7.52 -2.55
C LYS A 20 -1.27 6.23 -3.28
N ARG A 21 -2.16 5.69 -4.14
CA ARG A 21 -1.85 4.50 -4.96
C ARG A 21 -0.76 4.75 -5.99
N LEU A 22 -0.73 5.92 -6.61
CA LEU A 22 0.32 6.30 -7.55
C LEU A 22 1.69 6.38 -6.86
N ALA A 23 1.76 7.02 -5.69
CA ALA A 23 3.00 7.10 -4.92
C ALA A 23 3.54 5.70 -4.60
N PHE A 24 2.65 4.81 -4.11
CA PHE A 24 3.01 3.41 -3.88
C PHE A 24 3.48 2.69 -5.15
N ALA A 25 2.75 2.85 -6.27
CA ALA A 25 3.12 2.21 -7.53
C ALA A 25 4.47 2.71 -8.05
N SER A 26 4.76 4.01 -7.91
CA SER A 26 6.04 4.60 -8.31
C SER A 26 7.22 3.97 -7.56
N GLU A 27 7.09 3.80 -6.25
CA GLU A 27 8.12 3.13 -5.44
C GLU A 27 8.23 1.64 -5.80
N ALA A 28 7.10 0.94 -5.98
CA ALA A 28 7.09 -0.47 -6.35
C ALA A 28 7.76 -0.75 -7.70
N LEU A 29 7.67 0.18 -8.67
CA LEU A 29 8.31 0.06 -9.98
C LEU A 29 9.84 0.09 -9.93
N THR A 30 10.44 0.59 -8.85
CA THR A 30 11.90 0.53 -8.64
C THR A 30 12.39 -0.86 -8.23
N ASP A 31 11.46 -1.81 -8.05
CA ASP A 31 11.70 -3.18 -7.59
C ASP A 31 12.58 -3.28 -6.32
N PRO A 32 12.30 -2.49 -5.27
CA PRO A 32 13.19 -2.41 -4.12
C PRO A 32 13.20 -3.74 -3.35
N PRO A 33 14.33 -4.18 -2.78
CA PRO A 33 14.40 -5.40 -1.98
C PRO A 33 13.68 -5.26 -0.62
N LEU A 34 13.46 -4.03 -0.16
CA LEU A 34 12.79 -3.68 1.10
C LEU A 34 11.68 -2.65 0.84
N LEU A 35 10.47 -2.94 1.32
CA LEU A 35 9.33 -2.05 1.32
C LEU A 35 8.92 -1.75 2.76
N ILE A 36 8.77 -0.46 3.09
CA ILE A 36 8.28 0.01 4.38
C ILE A 36 6.96 0.74 4.13
N CYS A 37 5.89 0.31 4.76
CA CYS A 37 4.56 0.88 4.57
C CYS A 37 3.95 1.32 5.90
N ASP A 38 3.72 2.63 6.05
CA ASP A 38 3.06 3.17 7.23
C ASP A 38 1.54 3.19 7.04
N GLU A 39 0.82 2.47 7.90
CA GLU A 39 -0.64 2.32 7.91
C GLU A 39 -1.28 2.17 6.50
N PRO A 40 -0.92 1.14 5.72
CA PRO A 40 -1.37 1.00 4.33
C PRO A 40 -2.88 0.73 4.21
N THR A 41 -3.54 0.33 5.31
CA THR A 41 -4.97 0.05 5.39
C THR A 41 -5.81 1.24 5.88
N SER A 42 -5.18 2.34 6.30
CA SER A 42 -5.89 3.49 6.87
C SER A 42 -6.82 4.16 5.84
N GLY A 43 -8.09 4.33 6.23
CA GLY A 43 -9.15 4.91 5.39
C GLY A 43 -9.72 3.96 4.33
N LEU A 44 -9.42 2.66 4.40
CA LEU A 44 -10.00 1.63 3.53
C LEU A 44 -11.09 0.84 4.25
N ASP A 45 -12.07 0.36 3.49
CA ASP A 45 -12.98 -0.69 3.97
C ASP A 45 -12.24 -2.04 4.11
N SER A 46 -12.89 -3.02 4.74
CA SER A 46 -12.30 -4.33 5.04
C SER A 46 -11.86 -5.08 3.78
N PHE A 47 -12.63 -5.01 2.70
CA PHE A 47 -12.32 -5.71 1.44
C PHE A 47 -11.10 -5.10 0.74
N MET A 48 -11.03 -3.78 0.70
CA MET A 48 -9.91 -3.03 0.14
C MET A 48 -8.64 -3.21 0.98
N ALA A 49 -8.76 -3.19 2.31
CA ALA A 49 -7.65 -3.46 3.22
C ALA A 49 -7.08 -4.87 3.01
N ALA A 50 -7.94 -5.89 2.94
CA ALA A 50 -7.54 -7.26 2.61
C ALA A 50 -6.80 -7.34 1.26
N SER A 51 -7.35 -6.70 0.22
CA SER A 51 -6.73 -6.66 -1.11
C SER A 51 -5.33 -6.05 -1.08
N VAL A 52 -5.12 -4.96 -0.34
CA VAL A 52 -3.81 -4.31 -0.18
C VAL A 52 -2.82 -5.23 0.51
N VAL A 53 -3.18 -5.82 1.65
CA VAL A 53 -2.29 -6.72 2.40
C VAL A 53 -1.95 -7.97 1.58
N GLN A 54 -2.89 -8.48 0.78
CA GLN A 54 -2.65 -9.64 -0.08
C GLN A 54 -1.67 -9.34 -1.22
N VAL A 55 -1.66 -8.11 -1.75
CA VAL A 55 -0.63 -7.67 -2.71
C VAL A 55 0.74 -7.60 -2.03
N LEU A 56 0.82 -7.01 -0.83
CA LEU A 56 2.07 -6.95 -0.06
C LEU A 56 2.59 -8.36 0.28
N LYS A 57 1.70 -9.30 0.62
CA LYS A 57 2.03 -10.71 0.84
C LYS A 57 2.64 -11.36 -0.40
N LYS A 58 2.06 -11.11 -1.59
CA LYS A 58 2.60 -11.62 -2.86
C LYS A 58 3.98 -11.06 -3.17
N LEU A 59 4.26 -9.81 -2.80
CA LEU A 59 5.60 -9.23 -2.94
C LEU A 59 6.59 -9.91 -1.99
N SER A 60 6.18 -10.17 -0.74
CA SER A 60 6.99 -10.94 0.23
C SER A 60 7.34 -12.33 -0.32
N GLN A 61 6.36 -13.06 -0.87
CA GLN A 61 6.55 -14.38 -1.48
C GLN A 61 7.48 -14.37 -2.70
N ARG A 62 7.68 -13.22 -3.36
CA ARG A 62 8.64 -13.03 -4.46
C ARG A 62 10.06 -12.69 -3.98
N GLY A 63 10.32 -12.78 -2.68
CA GLY A 63 11.64 -12.54 -2.08
C GLY A 63 11.88 -11.09 -1.65
N LYS A 64 10.85 -10.24 -1.61
CA LYS A 64 10.96 -8.89 -1.06
C LYS A 64 10.78 -8.92 0.46
N THR A 65 11.47 -8.06 1.18
CA THR A 65 11.17 -7.81 2.60
C THR A 65 10.11 -6.73 2.70
N VAL A 66 9.00 -7.00 3.39
CA VAL A 66 7.93 -6.01 3.60
C VAL A 66 7.75 -5.78 5.10
N ILE A 67 7.88 -4.54 5.54
CA ILE A 67 7.63 -4.08 6.90
C ILE A 67 6.46 -3.10 6.85
N LEU A 68 5.48 -3.27 7.72
CA LEU A 68 4.32 -2.39 7.75
C LEU A 68 3.75 -2.22 9.15
N THR A 69 3.08 -1.09 9.38
CA THR A 69 2.31 -0.80 10.59
C THR A 69 0.82 -0.91 10.28
N ILE A 70 0.02 -1.52 11.15
CA ILE A 70 -1.45 -1.54 11.03
C ILE A 70 -2.06 -1.24 12.40
N HIS A 71 -2.93 -0.24 12.44
CA HIS A 71 -3.77 0.03 13.58
C HIS A 71 -5.00 -0.89 13.54
N GLN A 72 -5.06 -1.87 14.45
CA GLN A 72 -6.21 -2.79 14.63
C GLN A 72 -6.58 -3.62 13.38
N PRO A 73 -5.78 -4.65 13.02
CA PRO A 73 -6.14 -5.56 11.93
C PRO A 73 -7.39 -6.38 12.28
N SER A 74 -8.18 -6.75 11.27
CA SER A 74 -9.17 -7.81 11.41
C SER A 74 -8.48 -9.16 11.64
N SER A 75 -9.21 -10.15 12.19
CA SER A 75 -8.67 -11.50 12.39
C SER A 75 -8.14 -12.11 11.08
N GLU A 76 -8.87 -11.93 9.98
CA GLU A 76 -8.45 -12.40 8.65
C GLU A 76 -7.13 -11.76 8.19
N LEU A 77 -6.94 -10.46 8.44
CA LEU A 77 -5.69 -9.77 8.10
C LEU A 77 -4.54 -10.24 8.98
N PHE A 78 -4.82 -10.47 10.27
CA PHE A 78 -3.83 -10.90 11.25
C PHE A 78 -3.17 -12.23 10.86
N GLU A 79 -3.94 -13.15 10.29
CA GLU A 79 -3.46 -14.46 9.82
C GLU A 79 -2.52 -14.40 8.61
N LEU A 80 -2.46 -13.26 7.90
CA LEU A 80 -1.60 -13.11 6.71
C LEU A 80 -0.13 -12.79 7.05
N PHE A 81 0.16 -12.33 8.27
CA PHE A 81 1.49 -11.87 8.66
C PHE A 81 2.44 -13.03 8.98
N ASP A 82 3.65 -12.97 8.42
CA ASP A 82 4.70 -13.97 8.68
C ASP A 82 5.35 -13.79 10.06
N LYS A 83 5.52 -12.54 10.49
CA LYS A 83 6.11 -12.15 11.77
C LYS A 83 5.36 -10.94 12.29
N ILE A 84 5.13 -10.90 13.60
CA ILE A 84 4.37 -9.85 14.26
C ILE A 84 5.20 -9.30 15.41
N LEU A 85 5.28 -7.97 15.48
CA LEU A 85 5.77 -7.22 16.62
C LEU A 85 4.58 -6.44 17.18
N LEU A 86 4.28 -6.65 18.46
CA LEU A 86 3.26 -5.90 19.19
C LEU A 86 3.96 -4.81 20.02
N MET A 87 3.46 -3.58 19.93
CA MET A 87 3.95 -2.40 20.63
C MET A 87 2.82 -1.72 21.40
#